data_AF-A0A654BT83-F1
#
_entry.id   AF-A0A654BT83-F1
#
_cell.length_a   1.000
_cell.length_b   1.000
_cell.length_c   1.000
_cell.angle_alpha   90.00
_cell.angle_beta   90.00
_cell.angle_gamma   90.00
#
_symmetry.space_group_name_H-M   'P 1'
#
loop_
_entity.id
_entity.type
_entity.pdbx_description
1 polymer ?
#
loop_
_entity_poly.entity_id
_entity_poly.type
_entity_poly.pdbx_seq_one_letter_code
_entity_poly.pdbx_strand_id
1 'polypeptide(L)'
;MSTNILDAVETNIALPKYLAEKIERTNYSLTAVMHKVLARYSDADKFFGVSLENMETFKAHPVSMGKLMNMPFLALSPALQDPRDWETFVDGIMLSPTVEKLTSAMPAVDDVTERDIFHYNCTYVSLLKDVLHQNLLAAPLLGISFELADYLIRLPIGRLEAAVGAIRFPLYRWRFDDKLFWIEYAAEYLTEETVAHYIMRTSNLRAGTLPYKNLWSDLRLERAKREVYARLLMTQGCRASTATNLFALNSAITRNTYRQIHGVSSPCGNSASSLTWYVERAVHRLQATMLVWLYRCALKNGANIPEALIVSNDVLGKMFGTRLIVSADRANHLTRSMAMDSRLNVAPCRSCGTDYILSNDEGKIELAKDFVCPGCEYHLKARGADPRSKGKSSRKSKQ
;
A
#
# COMPACT_ATOMS: atom_id res chain seq x y z
N MET A 1 -24.67 27.92 -5.82
CA MET A 1 -24.02 27.10 -4.78
C MET A 1 -24.79 25.81 -4.66
N SER A 2 -24.41 24.79 -5.42
CA SER A 2 -25.04 23.47 -5.35
C SER A 2 -24.38 22.70 -4.22
N THR A 3 -25.11 22.49 -3.13
CA THR A 3 -24.75 21.54 -2.07
C THR A 3 -24.48 20.18 -2.71
N ASN A 4 -23.21 19.80 -2.76
CA ASN A 4 -22.76 18.52 -3.26
C ASN A 4 -23.33 17.43 -2.35
N ILE A 5 -24.27 16.65 -2.86
CA ILE A 5 -24.72 15.38 -2.27
C ILE A 5 -23.59 14.31 -2.40
N LEU A 6 -22.36 14.73 -2.73
CA LEU A 6 -21.19 13.87 -2.94
C LEU A 6 -20.56 13.37 -1.63
N ASP A 7 -20.88 13.98 -0.47
CA ASP A 7 -20.25 13.65 0.81
C ASP A 7 -20.97 12.55 1.62
N ALA A 8 -22.17 12.12 1.22
CA ALA A 8 -23.04 11.32 2.08
C ALA A 8 -22.96 9.79 1.89
N VAL A 9 -21.86 9.28 1.34
CA VAL A 9 -21.57 7.84 1.46
C VAL A 9 -20.19 7.67 2.06
N GLU A 10 -20.07 8.06 3.34
CA GLU A 10 -18.98 7.66 4.23
C GLU A 10 -19.01 6.14 4.41
N THR A 11 -18.56 5.42 3.40
CA THR A 11 -18.13 4.03 3.59
C THR A 11 -16.68 4.07 4.03
N ASN A 12 -16.35 3.44 5.17
CA ASN A 12 -14.98 3.19 5.66
C ASN A 12 -14.16 2.24 4.74
N ILE A 13 -14.50 2.17 3.45
CA ILE A 13 -13.91 1.27 2.47
C ILE A 13 -12.73 1.95 1.78
N ALA A 14 -12.92 3.17 1.23
CA ALA A 14 -11.81 3.91 0.62
C ALA A 14 -10.91 4.50 1.71
N LEU A 15 -9.61 4.65 1.43
CA LEU A 15 -8.69 5.35 2.32
C LEU A 15 -9.06 6.84 2.35
N PRO A 16 -9.53 7.38 3.49
CA PRO A 16 -9.89 8.79 3.56
C PRO A 16 -8.68 9.67 3.29
N LYS A 17 -8.90 10.81 2.61
CA LYS A 17 -7.81 11.74 2.25
C LYS A 17 -7.04 12.23 3.48
N TYR A 18 -7.75 12.59 4.56
CA TYR A 18 -7.11 13.04 5.79
C TYR A 18 -6.24 11.95 6.43
N LEU A 19 -6.63 10.67 6.30
CA LEU A 19 -5.89 9.55 6.87
C LEU A 19 -4.61 9.29 6.07
N ALA A 20 -4.70 9.37 4.73
CA ALA A 20 -3.51 9.35 3.87
C ALA A 20 -2.55 10.50 4.24
N GLU A 21 -3.04 11.74 4.33
CA GLU A 21 -2.23 12.88 4.76
C GLU A 21 -1.64 12.69 6.17
N LYS A 22 -2.37 12.05 7.10
CA LYS A 22 -1.85 11.72 8.44
C LYS A 22 -0.68 10.73 8.36
N ILE A 23 -0.76 9.71 7.50
CA ILE A 23 0.34 8.77 7.25
C ILE A 23 1.56 9.50 6.69
N GLU A 24 1.36 10.35 5.67
CA GLU A 24 2.43 11.14 5.04
C GLU A 24 3.14 12.05 6.05
N ARG A 25 2.38 12.82 6.83
CA ARG A 25 2.94 13.70 7.87
C ARG A 25 3.70 12.90 8.93
N THR A 26 3.17 11.75 9.32
CA THR A 26 3.82 10.88 10.31
C THR A 26 5.12 10.31 9.75
N ASN A 27 5.17 9.90 8.49
CA ASN A 27 6.40 9.49 7.82
C ASN A 27 7.48 10.59 8.00
N TYR A 28 7.18 11.83 7.61
CA TYR A 28 8.13 12.95 7.75
C TYR A 28 8.57 13.19 9.19
N SER A 29 7.61 13.25 10.11
CA SER A 29 7.87 13.53 11.53
C SER A 29 8.76 12.47 12.19
N LEU A 30 8.42 11.19 12.04
CA LEU A 30 9.15 10.09 12.68
C LEU A 30 10.56 9.95 12.10
N THR A 31 10.72 10.14 10.80
CA THR A 31 12.03 10.11 10.13
C THR A 31 12.90 11.31 10.51
N ALA A 32 12.31 12.49 10.72
CA ALA A 32 13.05 13.66 11.22
C ALA A 32 13.61 13.42 12.63
N VAL A 33 12.84 12.75 13.50
CA VAL A 33 13.27 12.38 14.85
C VAL A 33 14.37 11.33 14.80
N MET A 34 14.21 10.30 13.96
CA MET A 34 15.23 9.28 13.73
C MET A 34 16.57 9.91 13.36
N HIS A 35 16.58 10.86 12.42
CA HIS A 35 17.81 11.60 12.07
C HIS A 35 18.36 12.39 13.27
N LYS A 36 17.52 13.09 14.05
CA LYS A 36 17.99 13.86 15.22
C LYS A 36 18.66 12.94 16.26
N VAL A 37 18.08 11.78 16.52
CA VAL A 37 18.64 10.79 17.44
C VAL A 37 19.96 10.25 16.91
N LEU A 38 20.01 9.82 15.64
CA LEU A 38 21.25 9.31 15.03
C LEU A 38 22.39 10.34 14.97
N ALA A 39 22.05 11.63 14.78
CA ALA A 39 23.04 12.70 14.77
C ALA A 39 23.69 12.92 16.16
N ARG A 40 22.99 12.56 17.24
CA ARG A 40 23.47 12.71 18.61
C ARG A 40 24.02 11.41 19.21
N TYR A 41 23.46 10.28 18.79
CA TYR A 41 23.75 8.95 19.30
C TYR A 41 23.98 8.01 18.10
N SER A 42 25.22 7.95 17.60
CA SER A 42 25.58 7.15 16.42
C SER A 42 25.24 5.67 16.58
N ASP A 43 25.39 5.14 17.80
CA ASP A 43 25.16 3.72 18.12
C ASP A 43 23.68 3.32 18.06
N ALA A 44 22.77 4.28 17.91
CA ALA A 44 21.35 4.01 17.67
C ALA A 44 21.08 3.46 16.25
N ASP A 45 22.09 3.40 15.38
CA ASP A 45 21.98 2.81 14.04
C ASP A 45 21.55 1.33 14.08
N LYS A 46 22.08 0.55 15.03
CA LYS A 46 21.70 -0.85 15.30
C LYS A 46 20.23 -0.97 15.65
N PHE A 47 19.72 -0.02 16.44
CA PHE A 47 18.31 0.07 16.77
C PHE A 47 17.49 0.44 15.55
N PHE A 48 17.76 1.55 14.88
CA PHE A 48 16.92 2.03 13.79
C PHE A 48 17.02 1.19 12.51
N GLY A 49 18.11 0.43 12.33
CA GLY A 49 18.37 -0.29 11.08
C GLY A 49 18.76 0.66 9.93
N VAL A 50 19.27 1.85 10.24
CA VAL A 50 19.77 2.83 9.26
C VAL A 50 20.85 3.69 9.90
N SER A 51 21.90 4.00 9.13
CA SER A 51 22.99 4.87 9.55
C SER A 51 22.65 6.35 9.41
N LEU A 52 23.40 7.20 10.10
CA LEU A 52 23.32 8.66 9.92
C LEU A 52 23.61 9.07 8.47
N GLU A 53 24.62 8.48 7.83
CA GLU A 53 25.00 8.76 6.43
C GLU A 53 23.85 8.50 5.44
N ASN A 54 23.14 7.38 5.63
CA ASN A 54 21.96 7.07 4.83
C ASN A 54 20.82 8.07 5.09
N MET A 55 20.67 8.53 6.34
CA MET A 55 19.70 9.57 6.69
C MET A 55 20.06 10.96 6.17
N GLU A 56 21.34 11.27 6.03
CA GLU A 56 21.82 12.50 5.36
C GLU A 56 21.58 12.42 3.86
N THR A 57 21.90 11.27 3.23
CA THR A 57 21.57 10.98 1.84
C THR A 57 20.06 11.08 1.60
N PHE A 58 19.25 10.58 2.54
CA PHE A 58 17.80 10.67 2.50
C PHE A 58 17.33 12.13 2.37
N LYS A 59 17.88 13.03 3.20
CA LYS A 59 17.56 14.47 3.17
C LYS A 59 18.10 15.20 1.96
N ALA A 60 19.25 14.77 1.43
CA ALA A 60 19.90 15.42 0.29
C ALA A 60 19.13 15.25 -1.03
N HIS A 61 18.25 14.25 -1.14
CA HIS A 61 17.49 13.95 -2.37
C HIS A 61 15.98 14.17 -2.17
N PRO A 62 15.49 15.43 -2.23
CA PRO A 62 14.11 15.76 -1.89
C PRO A 62 13.07 15.17 -2.87
N VAL A 63 13.45 14.90 -4.12
CA VAL A 63 12.56 14.28 -5.12
C VAL A 63 12.28 12.82 -4.75
N SER A 64 13.32 12.04 -4.46
CA SER A 64 13.19 10.66 -3.97
C SER A 64 12.47 10.61 -2.63
N MET A 65 12.78 11.55 -1.73
CA MET A 65 12.09 11.69 -0.45
C MET A 65 10.59 11.90 -0.65
N GLY A 66 10.19 12.84 -1.51
CA GLY A 66 8.78 13.10 -1.79
C GLY A 66 8.04 11.87 -2.31
N LYS A 67 8.65 11.11 -3.22
CA LYS A 67 8.05 9.86 -3.74
C LYS A 67 7.84 8.81 -2.66
N LEU A 68 8.81 8.65 -1.74
CA LEU A 68 8.71 7.67 -0.67
C LEU A 68 7.76 8.10 0.44
N MET A 69 7.79 9.37 0.84
CA MET A 69 7.09 9.83 2.04
C MET A 69 5.62 10.17 1.78
N ASN A 70 5.28 10.52 0.53
CA ASN A 70 3.90 10.83 0.12
C ASN A 70 3.11 9.58 -0.29
N MET A 71 3.64 8.38 -0.06
CA MET A 71 2.92 7.15 -0.35
C MET A 71 1.87 6.86 0.74
N PRO A 72 0.76 6.16 0.43
CA PRO A 72 -0.27 5.84 1.41
C PRO A 72 0.17 4.78 2.46
N PHE A 73 1.45 4.39 2.46
CA PHE A 73 2.02 3.38 3.33
C PHE A 73 2.98 4.03 4.33
N LEU A 74 3.11 3.42 5.50
CA LEU A 74 4.14 3.80 6.44
C LEU A 74 5.52 3.40 5.88
N ALA A 75 6.42 4.37 5.77
CA ALA A 75 7.81 4.18 5.32
C ALA A 75 8.70 3.55 6.40
N LEU A 76 8.16 3.36 7.60
CA LEU A 76 8.81 2.81 8.77
C LEU A 76 8.20 1.46 9.11
N SER A 77 8.99 0.61 9.74
CA SER A 77 8.56 -0.69 10.24
C SER A 77 8.34 -0.62 11.75
N PRO A 78 7.28 -1.24 12.30
CA PRO A 78 7.11 -1.39 13.74
C PRO A 78 8.34 -2.06 14.38
N ALA A 79 8.80 -1.52 15.51
CA ALA A 79 9.85 -2.16 16.30
C ALA A 79 9.33 -3.43 16.99
N LEU A 80 8.09 -3.40 17.47
CA LEU A 80 7.39 -4.51 18.13
C LEU A 80 6.40 -5.14 17.15
N GLN A 81 6.78 -6.29 16.58
CA GLN A 81 6.06 -6.96 15.49
C GLN A 81 5.16 -8.10 15.97
N ASP A 82 5.43 -8.64 17.16
CA ASP A 82 4.66 -9.73 17.77
C ASP A 82 3.74 -9.15 18.87
N PRO A 83 2.46 -9.56 18.95
CA PRO A 83 1.58 -9.23 20.08
C PRO A 83 2.24 -9.42 21.46
N ARG A 84 3.04 -10.47 21.63
CA ARG A 84 3.73 -10.79 22.90
C ARG A 84 4.72 -9.71 23.33
N ASP A 85 5.32 -9.01 22.37
CA ASP A 85 6.22 -7.88 22.66
C ASP A 85 5.43 -6.72 23.28
N TRP A 86 4.18 -6.53 22.88
CA TRP A 86 3.30 -5.52 23.45
C TRP A 86 2.73 -5.92 24.80
N GLU A 87 2.37 -7.19 24.99
CA GLU A 87 1.88 -7.74 26.27
C GLU A 87 2.88 -7.52 27.41
N THR A 88 4.19 -7.53 27.11
CA THR A 88 5.27 -7.17 28.05
C THR A 88 5.00 -5.81 28.72
N PHE A 89 4.56 -4.81 27.95
CA PHE A 89 4.33 -3.45 28.46
C PHE A 89 2.88 -3.21 28.90
N VAL A 90 1.92 -3.84 28.23
CA VAL A 90 0.48 -3.62 28.45
C VAL A 90 -0.05 -4.39 29.66
N ASP A 91 0.45 -5.62 29.85
CA ASP A 91 -0.02 -6.55 30.89
C ASP A 91 1.06 -6.84 31.95
N GLY A 92 2.28 -6.30 31.78
CA GLY A 92 3.38 -6.49 32.72
C GLY A 92 3.93 -7.92 32.75
N ILE A 93 3.79 -8.64 31.63
CA ILE A 93 4.33 -9.99 31.45
C ILE A 93 5.87 -9.92 31.37
N MET A 94 6.56 -11.05 31.59
CA MET A 94 8.02 -11.14 31.41
C MET A 94 8.48 -10.53 30.08
N LEU A 95 9.62 -9.83 30.12
CA LEU A 95 10.26 -9.24 28.95
C LEU A 95 10.46 -10.28 27.85
N SER A 96 9.93 -9.99 26.66
CA SER A 96 10.24 -10.83 25.50
C SER A 96 11.72 -10.70 25.11
N PRO A 97 12.34 -11.75 24.55
CA PRO A 97 13.72 -11.68 24.04
C PRO A 97 13.92 -10.58 22.99
N THR A 98 12.86 -10.26 22.23
CA THR A 98 12.88 -9.15 21.27
C THR A 98 12.98 -7.81 21.98
N VAL A 99 12.20 -7.59 23.04
CA VAL A 99 12.24 -6.36 23.84
C VAL A 99 13.60 -6.18 24.51
N GLU A 100 14.18 -7.24 25.08
CA GLU A 100 15.53 -7.20 25.65
C GLU A 100 16.57 -6.80 24.59
N LYS A 101 16.51 -7.44 23.41
CA LYS A 101 17.41 -7.12 22.30
C LYS A 101 17.26 -5.66 21.85
N LEU A 102 16.04 -5.18 21.71
CA LEU A 102 15.77 -3.79 21.28
C LEU A 102 16.25 -2.79 22.33
N THR A 103 16.00 -3.06 23.61
CA THR A 103 16.46 -2.22 24.72
C THR A 103 17.98 -2.17 24.76
N SER A 104 18.65 -3.30 24.59
CA SER A 104 20.13 -3.36 24.58
C SER A 104 20.76 -2.69 23.34
N ALA A 105 20.02 -2.61 22.23
CA ALA A 105 20.47 -1.96 21.00
C ALA A 105 20.29 -0.44 21.04
N MET A 106 19.45 0.09 21.92
CA MET A 106 19.23 1.52 22.07
C MET A 106 20.23 2.10 23.10
N PRO A 107 21.03 3.12 22.74
CA PRO A 107 21.93 3.76 23.71
C PRO A 107 21.15 4.52 24.79
N ALA A 108 21.78 4.75 25.95
CA ALA A 108 21.24 5.64 26.96
C ALA A 108 21.17 7.08 26.41
N VAL A 109 19.99 7.67 26.43
CA VAL A 109 19.73 9.02 25.92
C VAL A 109 19.49 10.02 27.06
N ASP A 110 19.55 11.30 26.76
CA ASP A 110 19.23 12.34 27.74
C ASP A 110 17.71 12.57 27.86
N ASP A 111 17.29 13.22 28.94
CA ASP A 111 15.88 13.47 29.26
C ASP A 111 15.13 14.19 28.12
N VAL A 112 15.81 15.06 27.37
CA VAL A 112 15.22 15.78 26.24
C VAL A 112 14.90 14.82 25.10
N THR A 113 15.84 13.96 24.72
CA THR A 113 15.64 12.96 23.68
C THR A 113 14.65 11.89 24.13
N GLU A 114 14.68 11.49 25.40
CA GLU A 114 13.73 10.55 25.98
C GLU A 114 12.29 11.08 25.90
N ARG A 115 12.09 12.37 26.23
CA ARG A 115 10.79 13.04 26.09
C ARG A 115 10.33 13.09 24.64
N ASP A 116 11.24 13.37 23.70
CA ASP A 116 10.92 13.35 22.27
C ASP A 116 10.49 11.94 21.83
N ILE A 117 11.23 10.89 22.22
CA ILE A 117 10.87 9.50 21.95
C ILE A 117 9.47 9.17 22.46
N PHE A 118 9.15 9.54 23.71
CA PHE A 118 7.81 9.36 24.28
C PHE A 118 6.73 10.05 23.43
N HIS A 119 6.92 11.32 23.09
CA HIS A 119 5.94 12.08 22.31
C HIS A 119 5.67 11.47 20.92
N TYR A 120 6.73 11.05 20.23
CA TYR A 120 6.60 10.45 18.90
C TYR A 120 6.11 9.00 18.94
N ASN A 121 6.35 8.27 20.03
CA ASN A 121 5.70 6.98 20.28
C ASN A 121 4.18 7.13 20.44
N CYS A 122 3.71 8.12 21.22
CA CYS A 122 2.27 8.41 21.31
C CYS A 122 1.67 8.79 19.95
N THR A 123 2.38 9.62 19.18
CA THR A 123 1.97 9.99 17.81
C THR A 123 1.86 8.76 16.90
N TYR A 124 2.84 7.88 16.96
CA TYR A 124 2.87 6.63 16.21
C TYR A 124 1.69 5.71 16.58
N VAL A 125 1.46 5.47 17.87
CA VAL A 125 0.35 4.65 18.36
C VAL A 125 -1.01 5.24 17.98
N SER A 126 -1.18 6.56 18.05
CA SER A 126 -2.38 7.25 17.57
C SER A 126 -2.61 7.02 16.08
N LEU A 127 -1.56 7.09 15.24
CA LEU A 127 -1.68 6.75 13.82
C LEU A 127 -2.10 5.28 13.63
N LEU A 128 -1.46 4.33 14.33
CA LEU A 128 -1.80 2.92 14.23
C LEU A 128 -3.28 2.71 14.49
N LYS A 129 -3.81 3.29 15.58
CA LYS A 129 -5.21 3.18 15.95
C LYS A 129 -6.16 3.75 14.91
N ASP A 130 -5.90 4.95 14.42
CA ASP A 130 -6.76 5.58 13.40
C ASP A 130 -6.81 4.72 12.14
N VAL A 131 -5.66 4.24 11.66
CA VAL A 131 -5.59 3.40 10.47
C VAL A 131 -6.29 2.05 10.69
N LEU A 132 -6.08 1.40 11.84
CA LEU A 132 -6.72 0.13 12.20
C LEU A 132 -8.25 0.22 12.25
N HIS A 133 -8.81 1.32 12.77
CA HIS A 133 -10.25 1.47 12.92
C HIS A 133 -10.95 1.97 11.65
N GLN A 134 -10.24 2.63 10.74
CA GLN A 134 -10.84 3.34 9.61
C GLN A 134 -10.53 2.73 8.23
N ASN A 135 -9.65 1.73 8.14
CA ASN A 135 -9.27 1.15 6.84
C ASN A 135 -9.12 -0.38 6.85
N LEU A 136 -9.74 -1.03 5.86
CA LEU A 136 -9.66 -2.49 5.67
C LEU A 136 -8.25 -2.99 5.33
N LEU A 137 -7.39 -2.13 4.77
CA LEU A 137 -6.00 -2.43 4.44
C LEU A 137 -5.03 -1.95 5.54
N ALA A 138 -5.49 -1.76 6.79
CA ALA A 138 -4.63 -1.27 7.86
C ALA A 138 -3.31 -2.04 8.01
N ALA A 139 -3.38 -3.39 8.01
CA ALA A 139 -2.18 -4.22 8.17
C ALA A 139 -1.10 -3.96 7.09
N PRO A 140 -1.40 -4.06 5.78
CA PRO A 140 -0.39 -3.74 4.76
C PRO A 140 0.03 -2.26 4.73
N LEU A 141 -0.88 -1.31 5.03
CA LEU A 141 -0.54 0.13 5.06
C LEU A 141 0.47 0.45 6.19
N LEU A 142 0.28 -0.16 7.36
CA LEU A 142 1.13 0.04 8.55
C LEU A 142 2.38 -0.85 8.56
N GLY A 143 2.44 -1.88 7.71
CA GLY A 143 3.55 -2.84 7.69
C GLY A 143 3.55 -3.81 8.87
N ILE A 144 2.37 -4.19 9.38
CA ILE A 144 2.19 -5.13 10.50
C ILE A 144 1.57 -6.46 10.03
N SER A 145 1.67 -7.50 10.87
CA SER A 145 0.93 -8.74 10.66
C SER A 145 -0.56 -8.59 10.96
N PHE A 146 -1.40 -9.50 10.46
CA PHE A 146 -2.82 -9.52 10.82
C PHE A 146 -3.05 -9.82 12.30
N GLU A 147 -2.20 -10.66 12.90
CA GLU A 147 -2.25 -11.01 14.33
C GLU A 147 -1.99 -9.77 15.19
N LEU A 148 -0.97 -8.98 14.84
CA LEU A 148 -0.68 -7.73 15.55
C LEU A 148 -1.78 -6.70 15.33
N ALA A 149 -2.32 -6.58 14.11
CA ALA A 149 -3.43 -5.68 13.83
C ALA A 149 -4.67 -6.00 14.70
N ASP A 150 -5.03 -7.28 14.80
CA ASP A 150 -6.15 -7.77 15.60
C ASP A 150 -5.91 -7.64 17.12
N TYR A 151 -4.67 -7.80 17.57
CA TYR A 151 -4.32 -7.51 18.96
C TYR A 151 -4.46 -6.01 19.28
N LEU A 152 -3.84 -5.15 18.48
CA LEU A 152 -3.81 -3.69 18.71
C LEU A 152 -5.20 -3.06 18.57
N ILE A 153 -6.06 -3.54 17.66
CA ILE A 153 -7.40 -2.98 17.48
C ILE A 153 -8.29 -3.19 18.73
N ARG A 154 -8.10 -4.29 19.46
CA ARG A 154 -8.89 -4.62 20.68
C ARG A 154 -8.49 -3.81 21.90
N LEU A 155 -7.24 -3.35 21.99
CA LEU A 155 -6.77 -2.59 23.14
C LEU A 155 -7.31 -1.15 23.15
N PRO A 156 -7.85 -0.63 24.27
CA PRO A 156 -8.18 0.79 24.37
C PRO A 156 -6.95 1.67 24.19
N ILE A 157 -7.09 2.83 23.54
CA ILE A 157 -5.98 3.76 23.29
C ILE A 157 -5.27 4.16 24.60
N GLY A 158 -6.02 4.43 25.68
CA GLY A 158 -5.44 4.79 26.97
C GLY A 158 -4.56 3.70 27.58
N ARG A 159 -4.82 2.41 27.30
CA ARG A 159 -3.93 1.31 27.73
C ARG A 159 -2.62 1.32 26.94
N LEU A 160 -2.69 1.61 25.64
CA LEU A 160 -1.50 1.71 24.80
C LEU A 160 -0.65 2.94 25.19
N GLU A 161 -1.27 4.08 25.45
CA GLU A 161 -0.57 5.29 25.90
C GLU A 161 0.08 5.10 27.27
N ALA A 162 -0.57 4.41 28.20
CA ALA A 162 0.03 4.04 29.48
C ALA A 162 1.25 3.11 29.28
N ALA A 163 1.13 2.11 28.39
CA ALA A 163 2.24 1.22 28.06
C ALA A 163 3.43 1.97 27.43
N VAL A 164 3.18 2.96 26.57
CA VAL A 164 4.23 3.81 25.97
C VAL A 164 5.09 4.50 27.03
N GLY A 165 4.53 4.85 28.20
CA GLY A 165 5.30 5.44 29.30
C GLY A 165 6.44 4.55 29.83
N ALA A 166 6.31 3.23 29.70
CA ALA A 166 7.35 2.28 30.09
C ALA A 166 8.40 2.03 28.98
N ILE A 167 8.14 2.47 27.75
CA ILE A 167 8.98 2.18 26.58
C ILE A 167 9.98 3.32 26.37
N ARG A 168 11.27 3.01 26.55
CA ARG A 168 12.38 3.98 26.46
C ARG A 168 13.04 4.07 25.09
N PHE A 169 12.53 3.34 24.10
CA PHE A 169 13.03 3.34 22.73
C PHE A 169 11.90 3.68 21.72
N PRO A 170 12.23 4.15 20.51
CA PRO A 170 11.23 4.43 19.47
C PRO A 170 10.46 3.19 19.05
N LEU A 171 9.15 3.26 18.87
CA LEU A 171 8.31 2.12 18.45
C LEU A 171 8.39 1.79 16.95
N TYR A 172 9.30 2.45 16.25
CA TYR A 172 9.45 2.39 14.80
C TYR A 172 10.93 2.34 14.42
N ARG A 173 11.19 1.72 13.27
CA ARG A 173 12.51 1.51 12.68
C ARG A 173 12.46 1.81 11.19
N TRP A 174 13.62 2.01 10.58
CA TRP A 174 13.70 2.12 9.13
C TRP A 174 13.24 0.82 8.47
N ARG A 175 12.38 0.93 7.44
CA ARG A 175 11.77 -0.23 6.79
C ARG A 175 12.65 -0.85 5.70
N PHE A 176 13.45 -0.04 5.01
CA PHE A 176 14.12 -0.42 3.77
C PHE A 176 15.60 -0.72 4.01
N ASP A 177 15.87 -1.88 4.60
CA ASP A 177 17.23 -2.38 4.82
C ASP A 177 17.73 -3.15 3.58
N ASP A 178 17.99 -2.42 2.50
CA ASP A 178 18.56 -2.98 1.27
C ASP A 178 19.58 -2.02 0.64
N LYS A 179 20.74 -2.54 0.24
CA LYS A 179 21.81 -1.74 -0.37
C LYS A 179 21.42 -1.16 -1.73
N LEU A 180 20.67 -1.91 -2.54
CA LEU A 180 20.17 -1.47 -3.83
C LEU A 180 19.14 -0.35 -3.67
N PHE A 181 18.33 -0.39 -2.61
CA PHE A 181 17.41 0.71 -2.30
C PHE A 181 18.17 2.03 -2.20
N TRP A 182 19.27 2.06 -1.43
CA TRP A 182 20.07 3.28 -1.25
C TRP A 182 20.76 3.73 -2.53
N ILE A 183 21.24 2.79 -3.37
CA ILE A 183 21.82 3.10 -4.68
C ILE A 183 20.78 3.75 -5.60
N GLU A 184 19.57 3.19 -5.69
CA GLU A 184 18.49 3.72 -6.51
C GLU A 184 17.95 5.05 -5.96
N TYR A 185 17.91 5.20 -4.65
CA TYR A 185 17.48 6.41 -3.96
C TYR A 185 18.44 7.57 -4.24
N ALA A 186 19.75 7.36 -4.03
CA ALA A 186 20.79 8.36 -4.24
C ALA A 186 20.98 8.72 -5.72
N ALA A 187 20.71 7.78 -6.63
CA ALA A 187 20.71 8.06 -8.07
C ALA A 187 19.43 8.76 -8.58
N GLU A 188 18.47 9.05 -7.70
CA GLU A 188 17.13 9.56 -8.03
C GLU A 188 16.33 8.67 -9.03
N TYR A 189 16.69 7.39 -9.10
CA TYR A 189 16.04 6.41 -9.97
C TYR A 189 14.81 5.75 -9.35
N LEU A 190 14.48 6.13 -8.11
CA LEU A 190 13.31 5.64 -7.41
C LEU A 190 12.03 6.03 -8.17
N THR A 191 11.28 5.03 -8.63
CA THR A 191 9.92 5.16 -9.20
C THR A 191 8.90 4.68 -8.18
N GLU A 192 7.63 5.05 -8.35
CA GLU A 192 6.52 4.53 -7.55
C GLU A 192 6.47 2.99 -7.63
N GLU A 193 6.81 2.43 -8.79
CA GLU A 193 6.99 1.00 -9.00
C GLU A 193 8.11 0.40 -8.14
N THR A 194 9.29 1.01 -8.14
CA THR A 194 10.40 0.54 -7.31
C THR A 194 10.05 0.63 -5.82
N VAL A 195 9.40 1.70 -5.37
CA VAL A 195 8.91 1.81 -3.98
C VAL A 195 7.91 0.71 -3.65
N ALA A 196 6.91 0.48 -4.51
CA ALA A 196 5.94 -0.58 -4.34
C ALA A 196 6.59 -1.97 -4.23
N HIS A 197 7.64 -2.23 -5.01
CA HIS A 197 8.43 -3.47 -4.88
C HIS A 197 9.03 -3.60 -3.47
N TYR A 198 9.70 -2.55 -2.97
CA TYR A 198 10.31 -2.57 -1.64
C TYR A 198 9.27 -2.70 -0.51
N ILE A 199 8.10 -2.08 -0.64
CA ILE A 199 6.98 -2.24 0.32
C ILE A 199 6.54 -3.70 0.39
N MET A 200 6.30 -4.35 -0.76
CA MET A 200 5.89 -5.75 -0.81
C MET A 200 6.98 -6.68 -0.30
N ARG A 201 8.25 -6.39 -0.62
CA ARG A 201 9.40 -7.18 -0.19
C ARG A 201 9.55 -7.20 1.33
N THR A 202 9.44 -6.03 1.95
CA THR A 202 9.56 -5.81 3.40
C THR A 202 8.30 -6.19 4.17
N SER A 203 7.21 -6.53 3.50
CA SER A 203 5.98 -6.95 4.17
C SER A 203 6.06 -8.39 4.65
N ASN A 204 5.52 -8.62 5.85
CA ASN A 204 5.27 -9.96 6.40
C ASN A 204 4.03 -10.63 5.80
N LEU A 205 3.27 -9.92 4.96
CA LEU A 205 2.05 -10.41 4.33
C LEU A 205 2.35 -10.93 2.92
N ARG A 206 2.55 -12.24 2.77
CA ARG A 206 2.91 -12.86 1.49
C ARG A 206 1.68 -13.15 0.62
N ALA A 207 1.61 -12.58 -0.58
CA ALA A 207 0.44 -12.70 -1.46
C ALA A 207 0.06 -14.17 -1.79
N GLY A 208 1.04 -15.07 -1.85
CA GLY A 208 0.84 -16.50 -2.11
C GLY A 208 0.15 -17.26 -0.98
N THR A 209 0.22 -16.79 0.28
CA THR A 209 -0.42 -17.44 1.44
C THR A 209 -1.81 -16.87 1.75
N LEU A 210 -2.22 -15.81 1.08
CA LEU A 210 -3.50 -15.13 1.28
C LEU A 210 -4.65 -15.83 0.50
N PRO A 211 -5.90 -15.71 0.96
CA PRO A 211 -7.05 -16.40 0.36
C PRO A 211 -7.33 -15.99 -1.11
N TYR A 212 -7.73 -16.95 -1.96
CA TYR A 212 -7.99 -16.66 -3.39
C TYR A 212 -9.06 -17.49 -4.15
N LYS A 213 -9.33 -18.78 -3.85
CA LYS A 213 -10.17 -19.65 -4.71
C LYS A 213 -11.69 -19.52 -4.56
N ASN A 214 -12.22 -19.30 -3.36
CA ASN A 214 -13.66 -19.50 -3.07
C ASN A 214 -14.51 -18.22 -3.06
N LEU A 215 -13.96 -17.10 -3.52
CA LEU A 215 -14.54 -15.81 -3.18
C LEU A 215 -15.64 -15.37 -4.14
N TRP A 216 -15.54 -15.69 -5.44
CA TRP A 216 -16.40 -15.13 -6.49
C TRP A 216 -17.74 -15.85 -6.71
N SER A 217 -18.04 -16.90 -5.94
CA SER A 217 -19.25 -17.71 -6.10
C SER A 217 -20.49 -17.17 -5.38
N ASP A 218 -20.38 -16.19 -4.47
CA ASP A 218 -21.52 -15.68 -3.68
C ASP A 218 -21.44 -14.16 -3.41
N LEU A 219 -21.66 -13.34 -4.44
CA LEU A 219 -21.83 -11.87 -4.29
C LEU A 219 -23.23 -11.52 -3.75
N ARG A 220 -23.60 -12.05 -2.59
CA ARG A 220 -24.90 -11.75 -1.95
C ARG A 220 -24.86 -10.37 -1.29
N LEU A 221 -25.16 -9.35 -2.07
CA LEU A 221 -25.31 -7.97 -1.60
C LEU A 221 -26.78 -7.52 -1.63
N GLU A 222 -27.18 -6.76 -0.62
CA GLU A 222 -28.42 -5.99 -0.62
C GLU A 222 -28.41 -4.92 -1.73
N ARG A 223 -29.59 -4.57 -2.24
CA ARG A 223 -29.72 -3.63 -3.36
C ARG A 223 -29.09 -2.26 -3.09
N ALA A 224 -29.28 -1.70 -1.90
CA ALA A 224 -28.71 -0.41 -1.53
C ALA A 224 -27.16 -0.42 -1.59
N LYS A 225 -26.53 -1.49 -1.07
CA LYS A 225 -25.08 -1.66 -1.10
C LYS A 225 -24.54 -1.80 -2.53
N ARG A 226 -25.28 -2.47 -3.43
CA ARG A 226 -24.92 -2.61 -4.85
C ARG A 226 -24.80 -1.26 -5.54
N GLU A 227 -25.76 -0.37 -5.34
CA GLU A 227 -25.75 0.97 -5.95
C GLU A 227 -24.61 1.84 -5.40
N VAL A 228 -24.35 1.77 -4.09
CA VAL A 228 -23.22 2.44 -3.44
C VAL A 228 -21.88 1.95 -3.96
N TYR A 229 -21.65 0.64 -3.99
CA TYR A 229 -20.39 0.06 -4.46
C TYR A 229 -20.17 0.30 -5.96
N ALA A 230 -21.24 0.27 -6.77
CA ALA A 230 -21.18 0.66 -8.16
C ALA A 230 -20.74 2.12 -8.33
N ARG A 231 -21.29 3.04 -7.52
CA ARG A 231 -20.89 4.46 -7.52
C ARG A 231 -19.42 4.60 -7.16
N LEU A 232 -18.95 3.95 -6.10
CA LEU A 232 -17.55 4.00 -5.67
C LEU A 232 -16.58 3.49 -6.75
N LEU A 233 -16.86 2.33 -7.36
CA LEU A 233 -16.05 1.82 -8.47
C LEU A 233 -16.08 2.77 -9.68
N MET A 234 -17.22 3.35 -10.02
CA MET A 234 -17.32 4.31 -11.12
C MET A 234 -16.54 5.60 -10.81
N THR A 235 -16.50 6.08 -9.57
CA THR A 235 -15.63 7.20 -9.16
C THR A 235 -14.15 6.90 -9.42
N GLN A 236 -13.73 5.64 -9.28
CA GLN A 236 -12.38 5.16 -9.61
C GLN A 236 -12.16 4.94 -11.12
N GLY A 237 -13.09 5.38 -11.97
CA GLY A 237 -13.00 5.27 -13.43
C GLY A 237 -13.41 3.92 -13.99
N CYS A 238 -14.06 3.03 -13.20
CA CYS A 238 -14.63 1.79 -13.72
C CYS A 238 -15.78 2.08 -14.69
N ARG A 239 -15.82 1.40 -15.83
CA ARG A 239 -16.89 1.58 -16.82
C ARG A 239 -18.27 1.21 -16.24
N ALA A 240 -19.29 1.94 -16.68
CA ALA A 240 -20.68 1.66 -16.32
C ALA A 240 -21.11 0.23 -16.70
N SER A 241 -20.61 -0.34 -17.80
CA SER A 241 -20.89 -1.72 -18.21
C SER A 241 -20.34 -2.74 -17.22
N THR A 242 -19.14 -2.50 -16.70
CA THR A 242 -18.50 -3.40 -15.71
C THR A 242 -19.25 -3.34 -14.39
N ALA A 243 -19.61 -2.15 -13.92
CA ALA A 243 -20.43 -1.96 -12.73
C ALA A 243 -21.82 -2.61 -12.89
N THR A 244 -22.48 -2.44 -14.04
CA THR A 244 -23.74 -3.12 -14.38
C THR A 244 -23.63 -4.63 -14.19
N ASN A 245 -22.59 -5.23 -14.76
CA ASN A 245 -22.38 -6.68 -14.74
C ASN A 245 -22.02 -7.19 -13.35
N LEU A 246 -21.14 -6.49 -12.62
CA LEU A 246 -20.67 -6.92 -11.30
C LEU A 246 -21.78 -6.87 -10.25
N PHE A 247 -22.64 -5.84 -10.32
CA PHE A 247 -23.67 -5.60 -9.30
C PHE A 247 -25.09 -5.96 -9.76
N ALA A 248 -25.26 -6.48 -10.98
CA ALA A 248 -26.56 -6.77 -11.58
C ALA A 248 -27.53 -5.56 -11.51
N LEU A 249 -27.05 -4.38 -11.90
CA LEU A 249 -27.82 -3.14 -11.93
C LEU A 249 -28.38 -2.87 -13.33
N ASN A 250 -29.33 -1.94 -13.43
CA ASN A 250 -29.82 -1.48 -14.73
C ASN A 250 -28.76 -0.60 -15.44
N SER A 251 -28.44 -0.94 -16.69
CA SER A 251 -27.45 -0.23 -17.52
C SER A 251 -27.76 1.26 -17.71
N ALA A 252 -29.04 1.66 -17.76
CA ALA A 252 -29.42 3.07 -17.84
C ALA A 252 -29.04 3.84 -16.56
N ILE A 253 -29.22 3.22 -15.39
CA ILE A 253 -28.89 3.81 -14.08
C ILE A 253 -27.39 4.01 -13.96
N THR A 254 -26.59 2.98 -14.26
CA THR A 254 -25.13 3.05 -14.15
C THR A 254 -24.53 4.04 -15.15
N ARG A 255 -25.03 4.11 -16.39
CA ARG A 255 -24.59 5.11 -17.38
C ARG A 255 -24.91 6.55 -16.95
N ASN A 256 -26.11 6.78 -16.42
CA ASN A 256 -26.50 8.08 -15.90
C ASN A 256 -25.64 8.46 -14.69
N THR A 257 -25.40 7.52 -13.78
CA THR A 257 -24.51 7.72 -12.62
C THR A 257 -23.09 8.06 -13.06
N TYR A 258 -22.53 7.34 -14.04
CA TYR A 258 -21.20 7.64 -14.58
C TYR A 258 -21.15 9.05 -15.16
N ARG A 259 -22.17 9.47 -15.91
CA ARG A 259 -22.26 10.83 -16.46
C ARG A 259 -22.36 11.89 -15.37
N GLN A 260 -23.08 11.61 -14.28
CA GLN A 260 -23.14 12.51 -13.12
C GLN A 260 -21.78 12.69 -12.45
N ILE A 261 -21.00 11.60 -12.31
CA ILE A 261 -19.68 11.62 -11.67
C ILE A 261 -18.65 12.34 -12.54
N HIS A 262 -18.56 11.98 -13.83
CA HIS A 262 -17.47 12.40 -14.71
C HIS A 262 -17.82 13.51 -15.70
N GLY A 263 -19.10 13.90 -15.80
CA GLY A 263 -19.59 14.87 -16.79
C GLY A 263 -19.64 14.34 -18.23
N VAL A 264 -19.18 13.11 -18.48
CA VAL A 264 -19.10 12.49 -19.81
C VAL A 264 -19.76 11.12 -19.84
N SER A 265 -20.13 10.64 -21.03
CA SER A 265 -20.65 9.28 -21.19
C SER A 265 -19.57 8.24 -20.89
N SER A 266 -19.97 7.12 -20.27
CA SER A 266 -19.06 5.99 -20.03
C SER A 266 -18.43 5.51 -21.35
N PRO A 267 -17.11 5.24 -21.36
CA PRO A 267 -16.44 4.69 -22.54
C PRO A 267 -17.13 3.42 -23.04
N CYS A 268 -17.32 3.35 -24.36
CA CYS A 268 -17.79 2.15 -25.05
C CYS A 268 -16.60 1.37 -25.61
N GLY A 269 -16.65 0.03 -25.53
CA GLY A 269 -15.59 -0.84 -26.05
C GLY A 269 -15.52 -2.17 -25.31
N ASN A 270 -14.70 -3.08 -25.83
CA ASN A 270 -14.53 -4.41 -25.27
C ASN A 270 -13.91 -4.34 -23.85
N SER A 271 -14.35 -5.25 -22.99
CA SER A 271 -13.75 -5.46 -21.67
C SER A 271 -12.33 -6.01 -21.79
N ALA A 272 -11.53 -5.87 -20.74
CA ALA A 272 -10.25 -6.55 -20.66
C ALA A 272 -10.46 -8.07 -20.75
N SER A 273 -9.63 -8.73 -21.57
CA SER A 273 -9.76 -10.17 -21.87
C SER A 273 -8.42 -10.93 -21.88
N SER A 274 -7.30 -10.25 -22.09
CA SER A 274 -5.97 -10.87 -22.14
C SER A 274 -5.35 -10.93 -20.73
N LEU A 275 -5.01 -12.14 -20.28
CA LEU A 275 -4.22 -12.37 -19.06
C LEU A 275 -2.73 -12.08 -19.28
N THR A 276 -2.23 -12.31 -20.50
CA THR A 276 -0.84 -12.03 -20.87
C THR A 276 -0.46 -10.56 -20.68
N TRP A 277 -1.41 -9.62 -20.86
CA TRP A 277 -1.18 -8.18 -20.66
C TRP A 277 -0.62 -7.84 -19.28
N TYR A 278 -1.02 -8.57 -18.23
CA TYR A 278 -0.56 -8.30 -16.86
C TYR A 278 0.88 -8.72 -16.64
N VAL A 279 1.40 -9.67 -17.42
CA VAL A 279 2.73 -10.26 -17.21
C VAL A 279 3.73 -9.86 -18.30
N GLU A 280 3.27 -9.32 -19.43
CA GLU A 280 4.11 -8.98 -20.58
C GLU A 280 5.13 -7.87 -20.28
N ARG A 281 4.74 -6.86 -19.51
CA ARG A 281 5.62 -5.74 -19.14
C ARG A 281 5.87 -5.71 -17.63
N ALA A 282 7.09 -5.34 -17.25
CA ALA A 282 7.54 -5.23 -15.85
C ALA A 282 6.61 -4.38 -14.98
N VAL A 283 6.28 -3.17 -15.43
CA VAL A 283 5.39 -2.23 -14.72
C VAL A 283 3.97 -2.79 -14.58
N HIS A 284 3.45 -3.42 -15.64
CA HIS A 284 2.13 -4.06 -15.61
C HIS A 284 2.11 -5.16 -14.55
N ARG A 285 3.14 -6.00 -14.54
CA ARG A 285 3.25 -7.13 -13.61
C ARG A 285 3.35 -6.67 -12.18
N LEU A 286 4.14 -5.64 -11.91
CA LEU A 286 4.24 -5.08 -10.58
C LEU A 286 2.90 -4.49 -10.10
N GLN A 287 2.28 -3.58 -10.86
CA GLN A 287 1.03 -2.96 -10.43
C GLN A 287 -0.09 -3.99 -10.28
N ALA A 288 -0.15 -4.99 -11.18
CA ALA A 288 -1.07 -6.12 -11.08
C ALA A 288 -0.81 -6.98 -9.83
N THR A 289 0.45 -7.25 -9.53
CA THR A 289 0.86 -7.99 -8.31
C THR A 289 0.47 -7.22 -7.06
N MET A 290 0.74 -5.92 -7.00
CA MET A 290 0.39 -5.08 -5.87
C MET A 290 -1.13 -5.02 -5.66
N LEU A 291 -1.91 -4.91 -6.74
CA LEU A 291 -3.36 -5.00 -6.67
C LEU A 291 -3.81 -6.34 -6.05
N VAL A 292 -3.28 -7.47 -6.55
CA VAL A 292 -3.65 -8.80 -6.06
C VAL A 292 -3.25 -8.98 -4.60
N TRP A 293 -2.09 -8.49 -4.21
CA TRP A 293 -1.63 -8.51 -2.83
C TRP A 293 -2.59 -7.73 -1.91
N LEU A 294 -2.89 -6.47 -2.22
CA LEU A 294 -3.82 -5.67 -1.42
C LEU A 294 -5.23 -6.27 -1.41
N TYR A 295 -5.72 -6.72 -2.57
CA TYR A 295 -7.04 -7.34 -2.69
C TYR A 295 -7.15 -8.55 -1.76
N ARG A 296 -6.16 -9.46 -1.79
CA ARG A 296 -6.15 -10.62 -0.92
C ARG A 296 -5.94 -10.26 0.55
N CYS A 297 -5.22 -9.17 0.86
CA CYS A 297 -5.12 -8.65 2.22
C CYS A 297 -6.48 -8.15 2.75
N ALA A 298 -7.23 -7.39 1.95
CA ALA A 298 -8.57 -6.93 2.34
C ALA A 298 -9.52 -8.11 2.60
N LEU A 299 -9.49 -9.12 1.73
CA LEU A 299 -10.30 -10.34 1.90
C LEU A 299 -9.92 -11.11 3.17
N LYS A 300 -8.63 -11.23 3.48
CA LYS A 300 -8.15 -11.83 4.74
C LYS A 300 -8.64 -11.06 5.95
N ASN A 301 -8.81 -9.74 5.82
CA ASN A 301 -9.35 -8.85 6.85
C ASN A 301 -10.90 -8.75 6.84
N GLY A 302 -11.59 -9.72 6.23
CA GLY A 302 -13.05 -9.85 6.29
C GLY A 302 -13.84 -9.03 5.26
N ALA A 303 -13.17 -8.33 4.34
CA ALA A 303 -13.86 -7.62 3.26
C ALA A 303 -14.55 -8.60 2.30
N ASN A 304 -15.71 -8.23 1.77
CA ASN A 304 -16.26 -8.91 0.60
C ASN A 304 -15.53 -8.48 -0.69
N ILE A 305 -15.82 -9.14 -1.81
CA ILE A 305 -15.12 -8.87 -3.08
C ILE A 305 -15.23 -7.40 -3.52
N PRO A 306 -16.43 -6.78 -3.59
CA PRO A 306 -16.51 -5.38 -3.99
C PRO A 306 -15.75 -4.44 -3.07
N GLU A 307 -15.83 -4.63 -1.76
CA GLU A 307 -15.04 -3.86 -0.78
C GLU A 307 -13.55 -4.01 -1.04
N ALA A 308 -13.06 -5.24 -1.18
CA ALA A 308 -11.67 -5.54 -1.45
C ALA A 308 -11.19 -4.91 -2.77
N LEU A 309 -12.02 -4.91 -3.81
CA LEU A 309 -11.72 -4.25 -5.09
C LEU A 309 -11.65 -2.74 -4.93
N ILE A 310 -12.65 -2.14 -4.30
CA ILE A 310 -12.74 -0.69 -4.11
C ILE A 310 -11.54 -0.20 -3.30
N VAL A 311 -11.26 -0.80 -2.15
CA VAL A 311 -10.15 -0.35 -1.28
C VAL A 311 -8.79 -0.53 -1.95
N SER A 312 -8.59 -1.63 -2.67
CA SER A 312 -7.31 -1.89 -3.35
C SER A 312 -7.07 -0.94 -4.51
N ASN A 313 -8.10 -0.69 -5.33
CA ASN A 313 -8.03 0.29 -6.42
C ASN A 313 -7.78 1.70 -5.89
N ASP A 314 -8.40 2.07 -4.77
CA ASP A 314 -8.22 3.38 -4.15
C ASP A 314 -6.77 3.59 -3.68
N VAL A 315 -6.20 2.61 -2.97
CA VAL A 315 -4.78 2.68 -2.54
C VAL A 315 -3.84 2.67 -3.74
N LEU A 316 -4.12 1.89 -4.78
CA LEU A 316 -3.34 1.93 -6.04
C LEU A 316 -3.40 3.30 -6.71
N GLY A 317 -4.59 3.91 -6.76
CA GLY A 317 -4.79 5.25 -7.30
C GLY A 317 -3.98 6.31 -6.56
N LYS A 318 -3.92 6.21 -5.22
CA LYS A 318 -3.10 7.09 -4.39
C LYS A 318 -1.59 6.82 -4.54
N MET A 319 -1.19 5.56 -4.70
CA MET A 319 0.21 5.16 -4.87
C MET A 319 0.80 5.59 -6.22
N PHE A 320 0.08 5.35 -7.32
CA PHE A 320 0.61 5.53 -8.67
C PHE A 320 0.08 6.79 -9.37
N GLY A 321 -1.01 7.39 -8.88
CA GLY A 321 -1.59 8.61 -9.46
C GLY A 321 -1.87 8.46 -10.95
N THR A 322 -1.36 9.40 -11.75
CA THR A 322 -1.51 9.39 -13.22
C THR A 322 -0.72 8.29 -13.92
N ARG A 323 0.21 7.62 -13.22
CA ARG A 323 1.00 6.48 -13.74
C ARG A 323 0.29 5.14 -13.50
N LEU A 324 -0.87 5.14 -12.86
CA LEU A 324 -1.68 3.93 -12.71
C LEU A 324 -2.16 3.44 -14.09
N ILE A 325 -1.70 2.25 -14.47
CA ILE A 325 -2.07 1.61 -15.74
C ILE A 325 -3.08 0.47 -15.55
N VAL A 326 -3.13 -0.12 -14.35
CA VAL A 326 -4.13 -1.13 -14.00
C VAL A 326 -5.41 -0.41 -13.60
N SER A 327 -6.27 -0.13 -14.59
CA SER A 327 -7.57 0.49 -14.35
C SER A 327 -8.48 -0.39 -13.50
N ALA A 328 -9.51 0.19 -12.90
CA ALA A 328 -10.51 -0.56 -12.12
C ALA A 328 -11.18 -1.70 -12.93
N ASP A 329 -11.40 -1.51 -14.24
CA ASP A 329 -11.87 -2.58 -15.13
C ASP A 329 -10.88 -3.74 -15.24
N ARG A 330 -9.58 -3.42 -15.40
CA ARG A 330 -8.51 -4.43 -15.42
C ARG A 330 -8.33 -5.08 -14.07
N ALA A 331 -8.55 -4.36 -12.98
CA ALA A 331 -8.50 -4.91 -11.63
C ALA A 331 -9.60 -5.95 -11.40
N ASN A 332 -10.84 -5.61 -11.78
CA ASN A 332 -11.98 -6.53 -11.74
C ASN A 332 -11.74 -7.77 -12.63
N HIS A 333 -11.23 -7.58 -13.85
CA HIS A 333 -10.89 -8.71 -14.72
C HIS A 333 -9.80 -9.61 -14.12
N LEU A 334 -8.70 -9.04 -13.60
CA LEU A 334 -7.59 -9.80 -13.04
C LEU A 334 -8.02 -10.66 -11.85
N THR A 335 -8.65 -10.03 -10.86
CA THR A 335 -9.06 -10.68 -9.61
C THR A 335 -10.13 -11.72 -9.84
N ARG A 336 -11.05 -11.50 -10.79
CA ARG A 336 -12.03 -12.51 -11.22
C ARG A 336 -11.36 -13.68 -11.93
N SER A 337 -10.47 -13.42 -12.89
CA SER A 337 -9.80 -14.48 -13.63
C SER A 337 -8.91 -15.33 -12.72
N MET A 338 -8.14 -14.74 -11.81
CA MET A 338 -7.31 -15.48 -10.85
C MET A 338 -8.09 -16.30 -9.82
N ALA A 339 -9.39 -16.02 -9.63
CA ALA A 339 -10.24 -16.82 -8.78
C ALA A 339 -10.84 -18.03 -9.50
N MET A 340 -11.09 -17.90 -10.82
CA MET A 340 -11.75 -18.93 -11.63
C MET A 340 -10.76 -19.82 -12.40
N ASP A 341 -9.53 -19.36 -12.59
CA ASP A 341 -8.61 -19.89 -13.58
C ASP A 341 -7.19 -20.02 -12.99
N SER A 342 -6.51 -21.12 -13.30
CA SER A 342 -5.13 -21.39 -12.89
C SER A 342 -4.06 -20.87 -13.87
N ARG A 343 -4.45 -20.18 -14.95
CA ARG A 343 -3.52 -19.59 -15.93
C ARG A 343 -2.66 -18.45 -15.38
N LEU A 344 -3.06 -17.86 -14.25
CA LEU A 344 -2.21 -16.94 -13.50
C LEU A 344 -2.07 -17.47 -12.08
N ASN A 345 -0.85 -17.53 -11.57
CA ASN A 345 -0.58 -17.89 -10.18
C ASN A 345 0.33 -16.86 -9.52
N VAL A 346 0.44 -16.91 -8.19
CA VAL A 346 1.37 -16.10 -7.41
C VAL A 346 2.47 -16.99 -6.88
N ALA A 347 3.73 -16.60 -7.07
CA ALA A 347 4.89 -17.33 -6.56
C ALA A 347 6.01 -16.38 -6.13
N PRO A 348 6.87 -16.79 -5.18
CA PRO A 348 7.97 -15.96 -4.71
C PRO A 348 9.08 -15.86 -5.76
N CYS A 349 9.64 -14.66 -5.90
CA CYS A 349 10.88 -14.42 -6.61
C CYS A 349 12.03 -15.25 -6.00
N ARG A 350 12.80 -15.96 -6.83
CA ARG A 350 13.95 -16.75 -6.37
C ARG A 350 15.02 -15.89 -5.68
N SER A 351 15.21 -14.64 -6.09
CA SER A 351 16.26 -13.77 -5.57
C SER A 351 15.88 -13.05 -4.28
N CYS A 352 14.65 -12.53 -4.16
CA CYS A 352 14.26 -11.68 -3.03
C CYS A 352 13.05 -12.20 -2.24
N GLY A 353 12.45 -13.33 -2.64
CA GLY A 353 11.29 -13.93 -1.97
C GLY A 353 9.98 -13.14 -2.09
N THR A 354 9.97 -12.02 -2.82
CA THR A 354 8.75 -11.23 -3.03
C THR A 354 7.82 -11.97 -3.98
N ASP A 355 6.57 -12.14 -3.60
CA ASP A 355 5.55 -12.79 -4.41
C ASP A 355 5.15 -11.93 -5.61
N TYR A 356 5.09 -12.55 -6.80
CA TYR A 356 4.64 -11.93 -8.04
C TYR A 356 3.64 -12.80 -8.77
N ILE A 357 2.85 -12.17 -9.65
CA ILE A 357 2.03 -12.89 -10.62
C ILE A 357 2.92 -13.51 -11.70
N LEU A 358 2.71 -14.79 -11.94
CA LEU A 358 3.35 -15.59 -12.99
C LEU A 358 2.30 -16.09 -13.97
N SER A 359 2.72 -16.22 -15.22
CA SER A 359 1.95 -16.83 -16.30
C SER A 359 2.06 -18.35 -16.27
N ASN A 360 0.92 -19.03 -16.36
CA ASN A 360 0.80 -20.46 -16.61
C ASN A 360 -0.23 -20.69 -17.74
N ASP A 361 -0.08 -19.92 -18.80
CA ASP A 361 -0.95 -19.95 -19.99
C ASP A 361 -0.21 -20.64 -21.13
N GLU A 362 -0.93 -21.23 -22.09
CA GLU A 362 -0.35 -22.01 -23.19
C GLU A 362 0.70 -21.21 -24.00
N GLY A 363 0.53 -19.88 -24.09
CA GLY A 363 1.48 -18.99 -24.76
C GLY A 363 2.70 -18.58 -23.94
N LYS A 364 2.71 -18.78 -22.61
CA LYS A 364 3.83 -18.45 -21.72
C LYS A 364 3.69 -19.17 -20.38
N ILE A 365 4.57 -20.13 -20.12
CA ILE A 365 4.67 -20.86 -18.85
C ILE A 365 5.93 -20.39 -18.12
N GLU A 366 5.74 -19.81 -16.93
CA GLU A 366 6.82 -19.36 -16.05
C GLU A 366 6.90 -20.29 -14.83
N LEU A 367 8.03 -20.98 -14.68
CA LEU A 367 8.25 -21.87 -13.56
C LEU A 367 8.66 -21.07 -12.32
N ALA A 368 7.95 -21.29 -11.21
CA ALA A 368 8.20 -20.59 -9.94
C ALA A 368 9.66 -20.71 -9.46
N LYS A 369 10.31 -21.86 -9.69
CA LYS A 369 11.68 -22.13 -9.24
C LYS A 369 12.74 -21.27 -9.93
N ASP A 370 12.46 -20.80 -11.15
CA ASP A 370 13.42 -20.08 -11.99
C ASP A 370 13.04 -18.60 -12.16
N PHE A 371 11.94 -18.17 -11.55
CA PHE A 371 11.43 -16.83 -11.72
C PHE A 371 12.21 -15.79 -10.90
N VAL A 372 12.69 -14.75 -11.59
CA VAL A 372 13.28 -13.54 -10.98
C VAL A 372 12.35 -12.36 -11.28
N CYS A 373 12.02 -11.59 -10.26
CA CYS A 373 11.03 -10.51 -10.42
C CYS A 373 11.60 -9.27 -11.11
N PRO A 374 10.73 -8.43 -11.72
CA PRO A 374 11.16 -7.19 -12.36
C PRO A 374 11.96 -6.23 -11.48
N GLY A 375 11.76 -6.26 -10.16
CA GLY A 375 12.56 -5.47 -9.21
C GLY A 375 14.02 -5.95 -9.15
N CYS A 376 14.23 -7.27 -9.04
CA CYS A 376 15.58 -7.86 -9.04
C CYS A 376 16.27 -7.80 -10.42
N GLU A 377 15.50 -7.76 -11.50
CA GLU A 377 16.03 -7.57 -12.86
C GLU A 377 16.26 -6.09 -13.22
N TYR A 378 15.95 -5.15 -12.32
CA TYR A 378 16.06 -3.70 -12.54
C TYR A 378 15.22 -3.18 -13.72
N HIS A 379 14.13 -3.87 -14.04
CA HIS A 379 13.21 -3.49 -15.12
C HIS A 379 12.16 -2.45 -14.70
N LEU A 380 12.21 -1.96 -13.47
CA LEU A 380 11.29 -0.94 -12.90
C LEU A 380 11.84 0.49 -12.93
N LYS A 381 13.07 0.68 -13.45
CA LYS A 381 13.72 2.00 -13.55
C LYS A 381 12.93 2.93 -14.47
N ALA A 382 12.95 4.22 -14.15
CA ALA A 382 12.40 5.25 -15.01
C ALA A 382 13.09 5.19 -16.39
N ARG A 383 12.33 4.84 -17.44
CA ARG A 383 12.82 5.07 -18.81
C ARG A 383 12.90 6.59 -18.99
N GLY A 384 14.08 7.08 -19.34
CA GLY A 384 14.37 8.51 -19.42
C GLY A 384 13.30 9.29 -20.18
N ALA A 385 12.83 10.36 -19.55
CA ALA A 385 11.95 11.43 -20.06
C ALA A 385 10.64 10.98 -20.74
N ASP A 386 9.52 11.41 -20.15
CA ASP A 386 8.26 11.56 -20.86
C ASP A 386 8.53 12.21 -22.23
N PRO A 387 8.03 11.63 -23.35
CA PRO A 387 8.08 12.33 -24.62
C PRO A 387 7.24 13.58 -24.44
N ARG A 388 7.91 14.75 -24.30
CA ARG A 388 7.30 16.07 -24.36
C ARG A 388 6.23 16.02 -25.44
N SER A 389 4.99 16.27 -25.04
CA SER A 389 3.85 16.36 -25.94
C SER A 389 4.28 17.18 -27.15
N LYS A 390 4.38 16.55 -28.33
CA LYS A 390 4.59 17.29 -29.57
C LYS A 390 3.38 18.21 -29.70
N GLY A 391 3.60 19.48 -29.34
CA GLY A 391 2.64 20.54 -29.57
C GLY A 391 2.26 20.49 -31.04
N LYS A 392 0.97 20.30 -31.31
CA LYS A 392 0.40 20.48 -32.63
C LYS A 392 0.67 21.93 -33.05
N SER A 393 1.70 22.14 -33.85
CA SER A 393 1.87 23.37 -34.61
C SER A 393 0.69 23.47 -35.57
N SER A 394 -0.14 24.47 -35.34
CA SER A 394 -1.31 24.82 -36.14
C SER A 394 -0.92 25.09 -37.59
N ARG A 395 -1.64 24.45 -38.52
CA ARG A 395 -1.71 24.86 -39.93
C ARG A 395 -2.05 26.36 -40.02
N LYS A 396 -1.13 27.16 -40.55
CA LYS A 396 -1.47 28.49 -41.08
C LYS A 396 -2.24 28.32 -42.38
N SER A 397 -3.41 28.93 -42.42
CA SER A 397 -4.23 29.24 -43.57
C SER A 397 -3.43 30.02 -44.61
N LYS A 398 -3.52 29.60 -45.88
CA LYS A 398 -3.15 30.43 -47.03
C LYS A 398 -4.27 31.47 -47.24
N GLN A 399 -3.89 32.73 -47.36
CA GLN A 399 -4.61 33.72 -48.16
C GLN A 399 -4.13 33.61 -49.60
#